data_AF-A0A7R9D803-F1
#
_entry.id   AF-A0A7R9D803-F1
#
_cell.length_a   1.000
_cell.length_b   1.000
_cell.length_c   1.000
_cell.angle_alpha   90.00
_cell.angle_beta   90.00
_cell.angle_gamma   90.00
#
_symmetry.space_group_name_H-M   'P 1'
#
loop_
_entity.id
_entity.type
_entity.pdbx_description
1 polymer ?
#
loop_
_entity_poly.entity_id
_entity_poly.type
_entity_poly.pdbx_seq_one_letter_code
_entity_poly.pdbx_strand_id
1 'polypeptide(L)'
;MSILNEVHHEHPPSLHERTIAREHLLVNPLEKKLLSAVSMNTLMWYLHVQQKRMKTSLQHLSGIALMDTSCKPEVIWYFDEMELPEDLKERFRVLFQTREKWTLDEIRPYVQ
;
A
#
# COMPACT_ATOMS: atom_id res chain seq x y z
N MET A 1 65.38 -5.42 16.88
CA MET A 1 65.75 -4.23 17.67
C MET A 1 64.49 -3.39 17.88
N SER A 2 64.24 -3.01 19.14
CA SER A 2 63.35 -1.94 19.66
C SER A 2 61.86 -2.00 19.28
N ILE A 3 60.96 -2.54 20.13
CA ILE A 3 60.34 -1.93 21.33
C ILE A 3 59.90 -0.47 21.09
N LEU A 4 58.60 -0.26 20.91
CA LEU A 4 57.88 0.77 21.67
C LEU A 4 56.49 0.26 22.03
N ASN A 5 56.30 0.09 23.32
CA ASN A 5 55.10 -0.33 24.00
C ASN A 5 54.17 0.90 24.07
N GLU A 6 53.25 1.08 23.13
CA GLU A 6 52.19 2.09 23.27
C GLU A 6 51.13 1.55 24.23
N VAL A 7 51.37 1.80 25.52
CA VAL A 7 50.35 1.78 26.54
C VAL A 7 49.32 2.83 26.14
N HIS A 8 48.28 2.40 25.42
CA HIS A 8 47.05 3.18 25.27
C HIS A 8 46.47 3.35 26.67
N HIS A 9 46.85 4.44 27.33
CA HIS A 9 46.10 4.97 28.45
C HIS A 9 44.69 5.23 27.94
N GLU A 10 43.75 4.32 28.24
CA GLU A 10 42.33 4.64 28.10
C GLU A 10 42.07 5.85 28.98
N HIS A 11 41.97 7.02 28.35
CA HIS A 11 41.62 8.24 29.03
C HIS A 11 40.23 8.00 29.64
N PRO A 12 40.03 8.23 30.95
CA PRO A 12 38.69 8.13 31.53
C PRO A 12 37.77 9.07 30.74
N PRO A 13 36.59 8.61 30.29
CA PRO A 13 35.75 9.39 29.39
C PRO A 13 35.47 10.74 30.02
N SER A 14 35.56 11.79 29.20
CA SER A 14 35.37 13.18 29.62
C SER A 14 33.98 13.36 30.24
N LEU A 15 33.81 14.38 31.09
CA LEU A 15 32.52 14.66 31.72
C LEU A 15 31.42 14.84 30.66
N HIS A 16 31.77 15.43 29.51
CA HIS A 16 30.89 15.61 28.37
C HIS A 16 30.49 14.28 27.71
N GLU A 17 31.44 13.37 27.47
CA GLU A 17 31.15 12.03 26.93
C GLU A 17 30.32 11.18 27.90
N ARG A 18 30.55 11.33 29.22
CA ARG A 18 29.72 10.71 30.26
C ARG A 18 28.31 11.29 30.30
N THR A 19 28.15 12.58 30.01
CA THR A 19 26.85 13.25 29.90
C THR A 19 26.11 12.77 28.66
N ILE A 20 26.76 12.70 27.49
CA ILE A 20 26.16 12.19 26.25
C ILE A 20 25.77 10.70 26.41
N ALA A 21 26.65 9.88 27.00
CA ALA A 21 26.36 8.47 27.28
C ALA A 21 25.21 8.30 28.29
N ARG A 22 25.11 9.18 29.30
CA ARG A 22 23.96 9.24 30.21
C ARG A 22 22.68 9.67 29.49
N GLU A 23 22.72 10.68 28.64
CA GLU A 23 21.55 11.18 27.91
C GLU A 23 20.99 10.13 26.96
N HIS A 24 21.87 9.39 26.25
CA HIS A 24 21.47 8.25 25.43
C HIS A 24 20.88 7.06 26.23
N LEU A 25 21.32 6.85 27.48
CA LEU A 25 20.73 5.86 28.39
C LEU A 25 19.40 6.32 29.02
N LEU A 26 19.13 7.63 29.00
CA LEU A 26 17.97 8.26 29.63
C LEU A 26 16.85 8.60 28.64
N VAL A 27 16.88 8.07 27.41
CA VAL A 27 15.63 7.95 26.65
C VAL A 27 14.73 7.02 27.44
N ASN A 28 13.77 7.61 28.15
CA ASN A 28 12.92 6.94 29.10
C ASN A 28 12.25 5.74 28.40
N PRO A 29 12.16 4.55 29.05
CA PRO A 29 11.34 3.45 28.55
C PRO A 29 9.95 3.88 28.07
N LEU A 30 9.39 4.94 28.65
CA LEU A 30 8.14 5.58 28.22
C LEU A 30 8.25 6.28 26.85
N GLU A 31 9.34 6.97 26.55
CA GLU A 31 9.58 7.61 25.24
C GLU A 31 9.89 6.60 24.16
N LYS A 32 10.66 5.54 24.48
CA LYS A 32 10.81 4.38 23.58
C LYS A 32 9.47 3.70 23.30
N LYS A 33 8.59 3.64 24.31
CA LYS A 33 7.20 3.21 24.16
C LYS A 33 6.35 4.18 23.34
N LEU A 34 6.58 5.49 23.41
CA LEU A 34 5.87 6.48 22.60
C LEU A 34 6.31 6.43 21.13
N LEU A 35 7.60 6.20 20.87
CA LEU A 35 8.18 5.98 19.54
C LEU A 35 7.72 4.64 18.93
N SER A 36 7.60 3.58 19.72
CA SER A 36 6.91 2.36 19.28
C SER A 36 5.38 2.52 19.23
N ALA A 37 4.86 3.61 19.82
CA ALA A 37 3.46 4.01 19.82
C ALA A 37 3.06 5.07 18.78
N VAL A 38 3.85 5.26 17.72
CA VAL A 38 3.24 5.26 16.36
C VAL A 38 2.85 3.81 16.04
N SER A 39 2.06 3.25 16.97
CA SER A 39 1.83 1.83 17.15
C SER A 39 1.03 1.33 15.98
N MET A 40 1.28 0.08 15.61
CA MET A 40 0.41 -0.69 14.72
C MET A 40 -1.06 -0.43 15.05
N ASN A 41 -1.44 -0.26 16.33
CA ASN A 41 -2.81 0.05 16.73
C ASN A 41 -3.34 1.41 16.23
N THR A 42 -2.50 2.45 16.19
CA THR A 42 -2.86 3.78 15.65
C THR A 42 -3.00 3.73 14.12
N LEU A 43 -2.10 3.01 13.44
CA LEU A 43 -2.20 2.78 12.00
C LEU A 43 -3.42 1.91 11.66
N MET A 44 -3.69 0.87 12.44
CA MET A 44 -4.83 -0.01 12.26
C MET A 44 -6.14 0.71 12.53
N TRP A 45 -6.21 1.57 13.55
CA TRP A 45 -7.38 2.42 13.77
C TRP A 45 -7.59 3.40 12.61
N TYR A 46 -6.53 4.07 12.15
CA TYR A 46 -6.62 4.99 11.01
C TYR A 46 -7.10 4.25 9.76
N LEU A 47 -6.49 3.12 9.41
CA LEU A 47 -6.90 2.27 8.28
C LEU A 47 -8.34 1.77 8.44
N HIS A 48 -8.76 1.35 9.64
CA HIS A 48 -10.13 0.90 9.93
C HIS A 48 -11.15 2.03 9.77
N VAL A 49 -10.83 3.23 10.25
CA VAL A 49 -11.67 4.43 10.08
C VAL A 49 -11.76 4.84 8.62
N GLN A 50 -10.65 4.76 7.85
CA GLN A 50 -10.65 5.04 6.41
C GLN A 50 -11.46 3.99 5.63
N GLN A 51 -11.34 2.69 5.98
CA GLN A 51 -12.17 1.63 5.38
C GLN A 51 -13.66 1.87 5.57
N LYS A 52 -14.08 2.30 6.77
CA LYS A 52 -15.48 2.67 7.04
C LYS A 52 -15.96 3.90 6.27
N ARG A 53 -15.03 4.70 5.74
CA ARG A 53 -15.33 5.87 4.89
C ARG A 53 -15.13 5.61 3.41
N MET A 54 -14.67 4.41 3.02
CA MET A 54 -14.63 4.03 1.61
C MET A 54 -16.06 3.83 1.11
N LYS A 55 -16.54 4.84 0.39
CA LYS A 55 -17.76 4.72 -0.40
C LYS A 55 -17.42 3.86 -1.61
N THR A 56 -17.93 2.65 -1.67
CA THR A 56 -17.86 1.85 -2.89
C THR A 56 -18.89 2.39 -3.89
N SER A 57 -18.48 2.52 -5.15
CA SER A 57 -19.30 2.94 -6.27
C SER A 57 -19.14 1.93 -7.38
N LEU A 58 -20.18 1.73 -8.18
CA LEU A 58 -20.11 0.85 -9.36
C LEU A 58 -19.05 1.32 -10.36
N GLN A 59 -18.72 2.61 -10.36
CA GLN A 59 -17.62 3.17 -11.16
C GLN A 59 -16.27 2.53 -10.84
N HIS A 60 -16.06 2.02 -9.63
CA HIS A 60 -14.83 1.34 -9.24
C HIS A 60 -14.68 -0.05 -9.90
N LEU A 61 -15.74 -0.58 -10.53
CA LEU A 61 -15.72 -1.86 -11.25
C LEU A 61 -15.45 -1.70 -12.76
N SER A 62 -15.26 -0.46 -13.24
CA SER A 62 -14.91 -0.19 -14.63
C SER A 62 -13.64 -0.94 -15.02
N GLY A 63 -13.71 -1.73 -16.10
CA GLY A 63 -12.58 -2.56 -16.58
C GLY A 63 -12.41 -3.90 -15.88
N ILE A 64 -13.19 -4.20 -14.83
CA ILE A 64 -13.07 -5.43 -14.02
C ILE A 64 -14.36 -6.27 -14.05
N ALA A 65 -15.49 -5.63 -14.34
CA ALA A 65 -16.78 -6.31 -14.38
C ALA A 65 -17.74 -5.73 -15.42
N LEU A 66 -18.62 -6.60 -15.91
CA LEU A 66 -19.79 -6.23 -16.71
C LEU A 66 -21.03 -6.23 -15.84
N MET A 67 -21.85 -5.21 -16.00
CA MET A 67 -23.10 -5.05 -15.26
C MET A 67 -24.28 -5.08 -16.22
N ASP A 68 -25.27 -5.89 -15.91
CA ASP A 68 -26.56 -5.89 -16.60
C ASP A 68 -27.66 -5.44 -15.63
N THR A 69 -28.02 -4.16 -15.76
CA THR A 69 -29.09 -3.51 -15.00
C THR A 69 -30.46 -3.64 -15.67
N SER A 70 -30.53 -4.24 -16.87
CA SER A 70 -31.79 -4.47 -17.59
C SER A 70 -32.52 -5.72 -17.08
N CYS A 71 -31.76 -6.66 -16.50
CA CYS A 71 -32.28 -7.87 -15.88
C CYS A 71 -32.74 -7.63 -14.43
N LYS A 72 -33.73 -8.42 -13.96
CA LYS A 72 -34.13 -8.48 -12.54
C LYS A 72 -34.08 -9.93 -12.04
N PRO A 73 -33.22 -10.27 -11.07
CA PRO A 73 -32.28 -9.38 -10.37
C PRO A 73 -31.18 -8.83 -11.29
N GLU A 74 -30.63 -7.67 -10.94
CA GLU A 74 -29.46 -7.12 -11.63
C GLU A 74 -28.27 -8.07 -11.46
N VAL A 75 -27.47 -8.26 -12.50
CA VAL A 75 -26.37 -9.22 -12.50
C VAL A 75 -25.05 -8.53 -12.80
N ILE A 76 -24.01 -8.93 -12.07
CA ILE A 76 -22.64 -8.46 -12.26
C ILE A 76 -21.76 -9.67 -12.54
N TRP A 77 -20.94 -9.58 -13.58
CA TRP A 77 -20.03 -10.63 -14.04
C TRP A 77 -18.60 -10.13 -13.98
N TYR A 78 -17.68 -10.95 -13.49
CA TYR A 78 -16.25 -10.65 -13.58
C TYR A 78 -15.81 -10.70 -15.04
N PHE A 79 -15.10 -9.66 -15.48
CA PHE A 79 -14.57 -9.54 -16.83
C PHE A 79 -13.46 -8.50 -16.81
N ASP A 80 -12.22 -8.97 -16.77
CA ASP A 80 -11.04 -8.14 -16.53
C ASP A 80 -10.37 -7.74 -17.84
N GLU A 81 -10.09 -6.46 -18.00
CA GLU A 81 -9.35 -5.92 -19.16
C GLU A 81 -7.95 -6.51 -19.30
N MET A 82 -7.36 -6.96 -18.18
CA MET A 82 -6.03 -7.56 -18.13
C MET A 82 -6.02 -8.99 -18.68
N GLU A 83 -7.17 -9.66 -18.73
CA GLU A 83 -7.31 -11.00 -19.32
C GLU A 83 -7.60 -10.93 -20.84
N LEU A 84 -7.80 -9.73 -21.39
CA LEU A 84 -8.09 -9.56 -22.80
C LEU A 84 -6.82 -9.66 -23.68
N PRO A 85 -6.96 -10.17 -24.92
CA PRO A 85 -5.87 -10.22 -25.88
C PRO A 85 -5.21 -8.86 -26.14
N GLU A 86 -3.88 -8.82 -26.31
CA GLU A 86 -3.17 -7.59 -26.67
C GLU A 86 -3.51 -7.09 -28.08
N ASP A 87 -3.75 -8.02 -29.02
CA ASP A 87 -4.17 -7.66 -30.37
C ASP A 87 -5.57 -7.03 -30.36
N LEU A 88 -5.67 -5.81 -30.90
CA LEU A 88 -6.89 -5.00 -30.86
C LEU A 88 -8.05 -5.67 -31.59
N LYS A 89 -7.80 -6.35 -32.71
CA LYS A 89 -8.86 -7.00 -33.49
C LYS A 89 -9.42 -8.20 -32.73
N GLU A 90 -8.54 -8.98 -32.13
CA GLU A 90 -8.90 -10.14 -31.31
C GLU A 90 -9.60 -9.71 -30.00
N ARG A 91 -9.15 -8.62 -29.38
CA ARG A 91 -9.81 -7.98 -28.24
C ARG A 91 -11.24 -7.55 -28.57
N PHE A 92 -11.46 -6.82 -29.66
CA PHE A 92 -12.80 -6.46 -30.11
C PHE A 92 -13.66 -7.69 -30.41
N ARG A 93 -13.08 -8.74 -31.00
CA ARG A 93 -13.79 -10.00 -31.24
C ARG A 93 -14.33 -10.59 -29.93
N VAL A 94 -13.50 -10.68 -28.89
CA VAL A 94 -13.91 -11.17 -27.57
C VAL A 94 -14.98 -10.25 -26.95
N LEU A 95 -14.79 -8.93 -26.99
CA LEU A 95 -15.75 -7.97 -26.43
C LEU A 95 -17.15 -8.10 -27.04
N PHE A 96 -17.24 -8.20 -28.36
CA PHE A 96 -18.53 -8.33 -29.05
C PHE A 96 -19.11 -9.75 -29.01
N GLN A 97 -18.30 -10.77 -28.72
CA GLN A 97 -18.80 -12.12 -28.40
C GLN A 97 -19.39 -12.19 -26.99
N THR A 98 -18.79 -11.50 -26.02
CA THR A 98 -19.26 -11.48 -24.63
C THR A 98 -20.56 -10.70 -24.48
N ARG A 99 -20.69 -9.57 -25.18
CA ARG A 99 -21.89 -8.72 -25.13
C ARG A 99 -22.17 -8.09 -26.49
N GLU A 100 -23.42 -8.22 -26.93
CA GLU A 100 -23.86 -7.76 -28.26
C GLU A 100 -23.86 -6.23 -28.39
N LYS A 101 -24.19 -5.51 -27.30
CA LYS A 101 -24.34 -4.05 -27.29
C LYS A 101 -23.52 -3.43 -26.18
N TRP A 102 -22.76 -2.40 -26.54
CA TRP A 102 -21.93 -1.64 -25.63
C TRP A 102 -22.26 -0.16 -25.73
N THR A 103 -22.36 0.51 -24.59
CA THR A 103 -22.26 1.97 -24.57
C THR A 103 -20.79 2.39 -24.59
N LEU A 104 -20.53 3.65 -24.97
CA LEU A 104 -19.17 4.17 -25.05
C LEU A 104 -18.46 4.14 -23.69
N ASP A 105 -19.17 4.44 -22.61
CA ASP A 105 -18.60 4.46 -21.26
C ASP A 105 -18.25 3.06 -20.75
N GLU A 106 -19.03 2.04 -21.15
CA GLU A 106 -18.80 0.66 -20.76
C GLU A 106 -17.63 0.02 -21.52
N ILE A 107 -17.47 0.31 -22.82
CA ILE A 107 -16.42 -0.31 -23.64
C ILE A 107 -15.06 0.35 -23.47
N ARG A 108 -15.04 1.65 -23.15
CA ARG A 108 -13.84 2.47 -22.99
C ARG A 108 -12.70 1.83 -22.18
N PRO A 109 -12.92 1.31 -20.96
CA PRO A 109 -11.83 0.71 -20.18
C PRO A 109 -11.16 -0.46 -20.92
N TYR A 110 -11.94 -1.26 -21.65
CA TYR A 110 -11.44 -2.47 -22.28
C TYR A 110 -10.64 -2.27 -23.57
N VAL A 111 -10.61 -1.06 -24.14
CA VAL A 111 -10.04 -0.77 -25.48
C VAL A 111 -8.96 0.30 -25.50
N GLN A 112 -8.48 0.73 -24.32
CA GLN A 112 -7.39 1.71 -24.17
C GLN A 112 -6.02 1.09 -24.38
#